data_AF-A0A958QV49-F1
#
_entry.id   AF-A0A958QV49-F1
#
_cell.length_a   1.000
_cell.length_b   1.000
_cell.length_c   1.000
_cell.angle_alpha   90.00
_cell.angle_beta   90.00
_cell.angle_gamma   90.00
#
_symmetry.space_group_name_H-M   'P 1'
#
loop_
_entity.id
_entity.type
_entity.pdbx_description
1 polymer ?
#
loop_
_entity_poly.entity_id
_entity_poly.type
_entity_poly.pdbx_seq_one_letter_code
_entity_poly.pdbx_strand_id
1 'polypeptide(L)'
;MDRRYVVAAGLIGLLVALTVYIYLITNNKVVIGYNQGYAPDQPIPFSHQIHAGEYKVDCQYCHAAAAVSRHATVPSLNICMNCHLTVNGRT
;
A
#
# COMPACT_ATOMS: atom_id res chain seq x y z
N MET A 1 3.41 33.79 -37.07
CA MET A 1 2.38 32.99 -36.37
C MET A 1 1.82 33.85 -35.25
N ASP A 2 0.51 34.05 -35.19
CA ASP A 2 -0.10 34.99 -34.24
C ASP A 2 0.07 34.49 -32.79
N ARG A 3 0.51 35.39 -31.89
CA ARG A 3 0.81 35.09 -30.48
C ARG A 3 -0.36 34.45 -29.76
N ARG A 4 -1.60 34.73 -30.18
CA ARG A 4 -2.81 34.10 -29.63
C ARG A 4 -2.87 32.59 -29.85
N TYR A 5 -2.40 32.08 -31.00
CA TYR A 5 -2.43 30.64 -31.30
C TYR A 5 -1.33 29.90 -30.56
N VAL A 6 -0.16 30.52 -30.36
CA VAL A 6 0.93 29.96 -29.56
C VAL A 6 0.49 29.78 -28.11
N VAL A 7 -0.18 30.79 -27.54
CA VAL A 7 -0.74 30.72 -26.17
C VAL A 7 -1.84 29.65 -26.08
N ALA A 8 -2.78 29.60 -27.04
CA ALA A 8 -3.85 28.61 -27.04
C ALA A 8 -3.32 27.17 -27.12
N ALA A 9 -2.34 26.90 -28.00
CA ALA A 9 -1.71 25.60 -28.12
C ALA A 9 -0.99 25.17 -26.83
N GLY A 10 -0.30 26.12 -26.17
CA GLY A 10 0.35 25.88 -24.87
C GLY A 10 -0.64 25.49 -23.78
N LEU A 11 -1.78 26.19 -23.68
CA LEU A 11 -2.83 25.90 -22.70
C LEU A 11 -3.48 24.53 -22.95
N ILE A 12 -3.74 24.18 -24.21
CA ILE A 12 -4.29 22.87 -24.57
C ILE A 12 -3.29 21.76 -24.23
N GLY A 13 -2.01 21.94 -24.56
CA GLY A 13 -0.96 20.99 -24.22
C GLY A 13 -0.85 20.75 -22.72
N LEU A 14 -0.89 21.82 -21.91
CA LEU A 14 -0.88 21.74 -20.46
C LEU A 14 -2.10 20.98 -19.92
N LEU A 15 -3.30 21.31 -20.41
CA LEU A 15 -4.54 20.63 -20.02
C LEU A 15 -4.48 19.12 -20.31
N VAL A 16 -4.05 18.73 -21.51
CA VAL A 16 -3.90 17.32 -21.87
C VAL A 16 -2.90 16.62 -20.96
N ALA A 17 -1.72 17.22 -20.74
CA ALA A 17 -0.68 16.65 -19.88
C ALA A 17 -1.16 16.46 -18.44
N LEU A 18 -1.85 17.45 -17.86
CA LEU A 18 -2.43 17.35 -16.52
C LEU A 18 -3.50 16.26 -16.44
N THR A 19 -4.36 16.15 -17.45
CA THR A 19 -5.44 15.16 -17.48
C THR A 19 -4.87 13.74 -17.54
N VAL A 20 -3.86 13.52 -18.39
CA VAL A 20 -3.15 12.24 -18.47
C VAL A 20 -2.45 11.91 -17.15
N TYR A 21 -1.75 12.88 -16.56
CA TYR A 21 -1.07 12.69 -15.28
C TYR A 21 -2.03 12.31 -14.15
N ILE A 22 -3.17 13.00 -14.03
CA ILE A 22 -4.22 12.69 -13.05
C ILE A 22 -4.76 11.27 -13.28
N TYR A 23 -5.07 10.90 -14.53
CA TYR A 23 -5.55 9.56 -14.87
C TYR A 23 -4.56 8.47 -14.45
N LEU A 24 -3.27 8.67 -14.71
CA LEU A 24 -2.24 7.69 -14.38
C LEU A 24 -2.11 7.47 -12.86
N ILE A 25 -2.24 8.53 -12.05
CA ILE A 25 -2.16 8.43 -10.59
C ILE A 25 -3.42 7.79 -10.01
N THR A 26 -4.61 8.22 -10.44
CA THR A 26 -5.88 7.69 -9.89
C THR A 26 -6.13 6.23 -10.26
N ASN A 27 -5.47 5.73 -11.31
CA ASN A 27 -5.54 4.33 -11.73
C ASN A 27 -4.31 3.50 -11.31
N ASN A 28 -3.52 3.98 -10.34
CA ASN A 28 -2.33 3.29 -9.84
C ASN A 28 -1.33 2.86 -10.94
N LYS A 29 -1.28 3.58 -12.06
CA LYS A 29 -0.34 3.31 -13.18
C LYS A 29 1.02 3.97 -12.96
N VAL A 30 1.13 4.88 -12.01
CA VAL A 30 2.38 5.50 -11.57
C VAL A 30 2.58 5.17 -10.10
N VAL A 31 3.66 4.45 -9.80
CA VAL A 31 4.07 4.18 -8.43
C VAL A 31 5.03 5.29 -8.02
N ILE A 32 4.57 6.22 -7.19
CA ILE A 32 5.41 7.23 -6.56
C ILE A 32 6.05 6.56 -5.34
N GLY A 33 7.19 5.89 -5.56
CA GLY A 33 7.81 4.99 -4.58
C GLY A 33 8.49 5.71 -3.41
N TYR A 34 7.74 6.29 -2.48
CA TYR A 34 8.31 6.67 -1.19
C TYR A 34 8.52 5.40 -0.34
N ASN A 35 9.72 5.21 0.22
CA ASN A 35 10.08 4.11 1.13
C ASN A 35 9.95 2.68 0.56
N GLN A 36 10.09 2.48 -0.75
CA GLN A 36 10.15 1.14 -1.31
C GLN A 36 11.35 0.36 -0.74
N GLY A 37 11.09 -0.86 -0.26
CA GLY A 37 12.12 -1.69 0.37
C GLY A 37 12.54 -1.24 1.77
N TYR A 38 11.91 -0.21 2.35
CA TYR A 38 12.15 0.16 3.74
C TYR A 38 11.67 -0.94 4.69
N ALA A 39 12.61 -1.57 5.39
CA ALA A 39 12.37 -2.65 6.34
C ALA A 39 13.19 -2.39 7.61
N PRO A 40 12.64 -1.64 8.59
CA PRO A 40 13.33 -1.37 9.84
C PRO A 40 13.29 -2.57 10.77
N ASP A 41 14.30 -2.68 11.62
CA ASP A 41 14.34 -3.71 12.67
C ASP A 41 13.08 -3.63 13.55
N GLN A 42 12.39 -4.76 13.68
CA GLN A 42 11.19 -4.87 14.50
C GLN A 42 11.56 -5.43 15.88
N PRO A 43 10.92 -4.95 16.97
CA PRO A 43 11.13 -5.51 18.31
C PRO A 43 10.76 -7.00 18.42
N ILE A 44 9.90 -7.47 17.53
CA ILE A 44 9.48 -8.87 17.42
C ILE A 44 9.77 -9.33 15.98
N PRO A 45 10.50 -10.44 15.76
CA PRO A 45 10.83 -10.95 14.43
C PRO A 45 9.61 -11.63 13.78
N PHE A 46 8.59 -10.85 13.43
CA PHE A 46 7.39 -11.36 12.80
C PHE A 46 7.61 -11.66 11.30
N SER A 47 7.27 -12.87 10.86
CA SER A 47 7.37 -13.28 9.45
C SER A 47 5.99 -13.40 8.79
N HIS A 48 5.67 -12.48 7.88
CA HIS A 48 4.49 -12.62 7.01
C HIS A 48 4.57 -13.85 6.09
N GLN A 49 5.78 -14.27 5.72
CA GLN A 49 6.00 -15.40 4.82
C GLN A 49 5.55 -16.72 5.46
N ILE A 50 5.83 -16.94 6.74
CA ILE A 50 5.37 -18.14 7.46
C ILE A 50 3.84 -18.12 7.62
N HIS A 51 3.29 -17.00 8.09
CA HIS A 51 1.86 -16.92 8.42
C HIS A 51 0.95 -16.92 7.18
N ALA A 52 1.13 -15.96 6.28
CA ALA A 52 0.28 -15.82 5.08
C ALA A 52 0.80 -16.65 3.90
N GLY A 53 2.12 -16.84 3.80
CA GLY A 53 2.75 -17.56 2.69
C GLY A 53 2.68 -19.08 2.84
N GLU A 54 3.14 -19.65 3.95
CA GLU A 54 3.19 -21.09 4.15
C GLU A 54 1.89 -21.64 4.73
N TYR A 55 1.46 -21.11 5.89
CA TYR A 55 0.26 -21.58 6.58
C TYR A 55 -1.05 -21.03 6.01
N LYS A 56 -0.96 -20.10 5.04
CA LYS A 56 -2.12 -19.53 4.34
C LYS A 56 -3.15 -18.92 5.28
N VAL A 57 -2.70 -18.35 6.42
CA VAL A 57 -3.57 -17.58 7.31
C VAL A 57 -4.10 -16.38 6.53
N ASP A 58 -5.42 -16.21 6.56
CA ASP A 58 -6.08 -15.12 5.83
C ASP A 58 -5.61 -13.74 6.31
N CYS A 59 -5.42 -12.80 5.38
CA CYS A 59 -4.93 -11.46 5.68
C CYS A 59 -5.84 -10.71 6.68
N GLN A 60 -7.15 -10.90 6.57
CA GLN A 60 -8.15 -10.21 7.40
C GLN A 60 -8.26 -10.82 8.79
N TYR A 61 -7.70 -12.02 9.01
CA TYR A 61 -7.60 -12.60 10.36
C TYR A 61 -6.79 -11.70 11.30
N CYS A 62 -5.65 -11.19 10.81
CA CYS A 62 -4.82 -10.24 11.56
C CYS A 62 -5.24 -8.79 11.31
N HIS A 63 -5.55 -8.42 10.07
CA HIS A 63 -5.91 -7.05 9.68
C HIS A 63 -7.41 -6.84 9.53
N ALA A 64 -8.18 -7.16 10.56
CA ALA A 64 -9.65 -7.13 10.52
C ALA A 64 -10.23 -5.78 10.06
N ALA A 65 -9.59 -4.66 10.43
CA ALA A 65 -10.02 -3.32 10.05
C ALA A 65 -9.93 -3.06 8.53
N ALA A 66 -9.17 -3.85 7.77
CA ALA A 66 -9.07 -3.72 6.32
C ALA A 66 -10.42 -3.88 5.61
N ALA A 67 -11.38 -4.59 6.21
CA ALA A 67 -12.72 -4.79 5.65
C ALA A 67 -13.65 -3.57 5.83
N VAL A 68 -13.44 -2.77 6.87
CA VAL A 68 -14.44 -1.79 7.37
C VAL A 68 -13.90 -0.39 7.59
N SER A 69 -12.59 -0.19 7.53
CA SER A 69 -11.91 1.07 7.83
C SER A 69 -10.99 1.48 6.69
N ARG A 70 -10.69 2.78 6.63
CA ARG A 70 -9.67 3.33 5.72
C ARG A 70 -8.24 2.95 6.13
N HIS A 71 -8.06 2.42 7.35
CA HIS A 71 -6.77 2.03 7.88
C HIS A 71 -6.84 0.57 8.36
N ALA A 72 -5.98 -0.27 7.80
CA ALA A 72 -5.75 -1.62 8.31
C ALA A 72 -4.83 -1.53 9.53
N THR A 73 -5.43 -1.43 10.72
CA THR A 73 -4.67 -1.33 11.97
C THR A 73 -3.77 -2.56 12.17
N VAL A 74 -2.63 -2.35 12.83
CA VAL A 74 -1.78 -3.44 13.33
C VAL A 74 -2.57 -4.20 14.41
N PRO A 75 -2.55 -5.55 14.40
CA PRO A 75 -3.28 -6.34 15.38
C PRO A 75 -2.79 -6.09 16.81
N SER A 76 -3.68 -6.27 17.79
CA SER A 76 -3.28 -6.35 19.20
C SER A 76 -2.60 -7.68 19.50
N LEU A 77 -1.82 -7.74 20.58
CA LEU A 77 -1.12 -8.95 21.02
C LEU A 77 -2.06 -10.14 21.28
N ASN A 78 -3.34 -9.88 21.56
CA ASN A 78 -4.32 -10.95 21.77
C ASN A 78 -4.48 -11.85 20.54
N ILE A 79 -4.40 -11.30 19.32
CA ILE A 79 -4.49 -12.10 18.09
C ILE A 79 -3.29 -13.06 18.00
N CYS A 80 -2.09 -12.61 18.36
CA CYS A 80 -0.91 -13.47 18.40
C CYS A 80 -1.12 -14.63 19.38
N MET A 81 -1.65 -14.33 20.57
CA MET A 81 -1.83 -15.33 21.62
C MET A 81 -2.99 -16.31 21.34
N ASN A 82 -3.90 -16.02 20.42
CA ASN A 82 -4.94 -16.99 20.01
C ASN A 82 -4.34 -18.31 19.50
N CYS A 83 -3.13 -18.27 18.95
CA CYS A 83 -2.40 -19.45 18.50
C CYS A 83 -1.15 -19.69 19.35
N HIS A 84 -0.40 -18.65 19.69
CA HIS A 84 0.91 -18.82 20.32
C HIS A 84 0.88 -19.33 21.78
N LEU A 85 -0.32 -19.52 22.35
CA LEU A 85 -0.49 -20.28 23.59
C LEU A 85 -0.34 -21.80 23.39
N THR A 86 -0.55 -22.32 22.18
CA THR A 86 -0.49 -23.75 21.85
C THR A 86 0.59 -24.08 20.81
N VAL A 87 1.05 -23.09 20.04
CA VAL A 87 2.14 -23.24 19.07
C VAL A 87 3.29 -22.28 19.33
N ASN A 88 4.51 -22.80 19.34
CA ASN A 88 5.69 -21.97 19.58
C ASN A 88 6.02 -21.13 18.35
N GLY A 89 6.47 -19.89 18.58
CA GLY A 89 7.12 -19.10 17.53
C GLY A 89 8.42 -19.77 17.09
N ARG A 90 8.63 -19.91 15.78
CA ARG A 90 9.93 -20.27 15.22
C ARG A 90 10.67 -18.98 14.89
N THR A 91 11.93 -18.90 15.29
CA THR A 91 12.87 -17.82 14.95
C THR A 91 13.22 -17.86 13.47
#